data_AF-A0A396RTS0-F1
#
_entry.id   AF-A0A396RTS0-F1
#
_cell.length_a   1.000
_cell.length_b   1.000
_cell.length_c   1.000
_cell.angle_alpha   90.00
_cell.angle_beta   90.00
_cell.angle_gamma   90.00
#
_symmetry.space_group_name_H-M   'P 1'
#
loop_
_entity.id
_entity.type
_entity.pdbx_description
1 polymer ?
#
loop_
_entity_poly.entity_id
_entity_poly.type
_entity_poly.pdbx_seq_one_letter_code
_entity_poly.pdbx_strand_id
1 'polypeptide(L)'
;MPPAPPRDDEARAADFDPVPTRQRHDGWTPDKQVDFIEALAETGCVDHAARAVAMSPTAAYRLRARADAQSFRAAWDHALEYAVSRLSDAVISRAIHGVARPVFFQGEQIGERRYYDERLAMFILRTRDSMRYGRWIDQMAATRHPEAPPLGLARAVHRLADDAWADALGGPRPCTQIVFPRTRIEKPDPDAEEAALLAEHDDDIKRMQNLMWEAEERADAAEEALARARRADAPAKGEGDGA
;
A
#
# COMPACT_ATOMS: atom_id res chain seq x y z
N MET A 1 -58.91 -18.68 4.95
CA MET A 1 -57.63 -19.36 4.67
C MET A 1 -56.63 -18.27 4.31
N PRO A 2 -55.64 -17.96 5.16
CA PRO A 2 -54.61 -17.01 4.77
C PRO A 2 -53.84 -17.57 3.56
N PRO A 3 -53.40 -16.72 2.62
CA PRO A 3 -52.58 -17.17 1.49
C PRO A 3 -51.32 -17.84 2.02
N ALA A 4 -50.92 -18.95 1.39
CA ALA A 4 -49.69 -19.65 1.75
C ALA A 4 -48.49 -18.70 1.60
N PRO A 5 -47.48 -18.75 2.49
CA PRO A 5 -46.28 -17.96 2.34
C PRO A 5 -45.61 -18.27 0.99
N PRO A 6 -45.06 -17.28 0.30
CA PRO A 6 -44.35 -17.50 -0.97
C PRO A 6 -43.22 -18.50 -0.76
N ARG A 7 -43.02 -19.39 -1.73
CA ARG A 7 -41.89 -20.33 -1.70
C ARG A 7 -40.59 -19.54 -1.75
N ASP A 8 -39.53 -20.02 -1.10
CA ASP A 8 -38.22 -19.35 -1.07
C ASP A 8 -37.69 -19.02 -2.48
N ASP A 9 -38.03 -19.85 -3.47
CA ASP A 9 -37.68 -19.65 -4.88
C ASP A 9 -38.43 -18.46 -5.52
N GLU A 10 -39.71 -18.25 -5.17
CA GLU A 10 -40.52 -17.12 -5.65
C GLU A 10 -40.10 -15.80 -4.98
N ALA A 11 -39.66 -15.87 -3.72
CA ALA A 11 -39.10 -14.74 -2.99
C ALA A 11 -37.71 -14.34 -3.55
N ARG A 12 -36.83 -15.31 -3.87
CA ARG A 12 -35.54 -15.04 -4.55
C ARG A 12 -35.72 -14.41 -5.93
N ALA A 13 -36.76 -14.80 -6.66
CA ALA A 13 -37.04 -14.28 -8.00
C ALA A 13 -37.67 -12.87 -8.03
N ALA A 14 -38.26 -12.40 -6.92
CA ALA A 14 -39.07 -11.17 -6.91
C ALA A 14 -38.25 -9.86 -6.97
N ASP A 15 -36.98 -9.87 -6.57
CA ASP A 15 -36.12 -8.67 -6.52
C ASP A 15 -35.12 -8.57 -7.69
N PHE A 16 -34.97 -9.64 -8.46
CA PHE A 16 -33.98 -9.76 -9.53
C PHE A 16 -34.67 -10.07 -10.86
N ASP A 17 -34.60 -9.18 -11.85
CA ASP A 17 -35.08 -9.44 -13.20
C ASP A 17 -33.98 -10.16 -14.02
N PRO A 18 -34.05 -11.50 -14.18
CA PRO A 18 -33.01 -12.27 -14.84
C PRO A 18 -32.98 -11.94 -16.33
N VAL A 19 -31.77 -11.91 -16.90
CA VAL A 19 -31.61 -11.63 -18.33
C VAL A 19 -32.32 -12.71 -19.14
N PRO A 20 -33.26 -12.36 -20.04
CA PRO A 20 -33.97 -13.34 -20.84
C PRO A 20 -32.98 -14.03 -21.80
N THR A 21 -32.81 -15.34 -21.62
CA THR A 21 -31.92 -16.18 -22.43
C THR A 21 -32.75 -17.22 -23.17
N ARG A 22 -32.27 -17.68 -24.33
CA ARG A 22 -32.91 -18.80 -25.02
C ARG A 22 -32.79 -20.04 -24.12
N GLN A 23 -33.93 -20.61 -23.71
CA GLN A 23 -33.93 -21.82 -22.89
C GLN A 23 -33.15 -22.94 -23.58
N ARG A 24 -32.06 -23.36 -22.93
CA ARG A 24 -31.26 -24.53 -23.26
C ARG A 24 -30.92 -25.22 -21.94
N HIS A 25 -30.93 -26.55 -21.93
CA HIS A 25 -30.62 -27.35 -20.73
C HIS A 25 -29.24 -27.06 -20.12
N ASP A 26 -28.28 -26.68 -20.97
CA ASP A 26 -26.90 -26.33 -20.63
C ASP A 26 -26.65 -24.81 -20.60
N GLY A 27 -27.68 -23.99 -20.82
CA GLY A 27 -27.57 -22.54 -20.93
C GLY A 27 -27.63 -21.81 -19.59
N TRP A 28 -27.53 -20.49 -19.68
CA TRP A 28 -27.85 -19.56 -18.61
C TRP A 28 -29.35 -19.61 -18.33
N THR A 29 -29.75 -20.19 -17.20
CA THR A 29 -31.12 -20.12 -16.67
C THR A 29 -31.21 -18.97 -15.65
N PRO A 30 -32.42 -18.49 -15.31
CA PRO A 30 -32.61 -17.55 -14.21
C PRO A 30 -31.93 -18.00 -12.92
N ASP A 31 -32.13 -19.25 -12.51
CA ASP A 31 -31.54 -19.82 -11.29
C ASP A 31 -30.00 -19.75 -11.32
N LYS A 32 -29.38 -20.12 -12.44
CA LYS A 32 -27.92 -20.02 -12.60
C LYS A 32 -27.42 -18.58 -12.57
N GLN A 33 -28.23 -17.59 -12.97
CA GLN A 33 -27.83 -16.19 -12.83
C GLN A 33 -27.83 -15.78 -11.36
N VAL A 34 -28.85 -16.16 -10.59
CA VAL A 34 -28.93 -15.89 -9.15
C VAL A 34 -27.81 -16.60 -8.41
N ASP A 35 -27.64 -17.91 -8.61
CA ASP A 35 -26.58 -18.71 -7.99
C ASP A 35 -25.19 -18.17 -8.34
N PHE A 36 -25.01 -17.65 -9.55
CA PHE A 36 -23.74 -17.04 -9.96
C PHE A 36 -23.46 -15.75 -9.17
N ILE A 37 -24.48 -14.89 -9.00
CA ILE A 37 -24.35 -13.65 -8.24
C ILE A 37 -24.07 -13.94 -6.77
N GLU A 38 -24.75 -14.92 -6.18
CA GLU A 38 -24.49 -15.37 -4.81
C GLU A 38 -23.07 -15.91 -4.65
N ALA A 39 -22.63 -16.81 -5.52
CA ALA A 39 -21.26 -17.34 -5.50
C ALA A 39 -20.20 -16.23 -5.73
N LEU A 40 -20.53 -15.21 -6.52
CA LEU A 40 -19.67 -14.04 -6.72
C LEU A 40 -19.60 -13.17 -5.47
N ALA A 41 -20.71 -12.97 -4.76
CA ALA A 41 -20.75 -12.22 -3.51
C ALA A 41 -19.96 -12.92 -2.40
N GLU A 42 -19.98 -14.26 -2.38
CA GLU A 42 -19.23 -15.05 -1.41
C GLU A 42 -17.72 -15.05 -1.66
N THR A 43 -17.31 -15.11 -2.93
CA THR A 43 -15.90 -15.38 -3.29
C THR A 43 -15.15 -14.18 -3.84
N GLY A 44 -15.86 -13.20 -4.42
CA GLY A 44 -15.27 -12.10 -5.18
C GLY A 44 -14.50 -12.53 -6.43
N CYS A 45 -14.60 -13.80 -6.84
CA CYS A 45 -13.82 -14.39 -7.92
C CYS A 45 -14.73 -14.93 -9.03
N VAL A 46 -14.69 -14.28 -10.19
CA VAL A 46 -15.54 -14.62 -11.35
C VAL A 46 -15.29 -16.04 -11.85
N ASP A 47 -14.04 -16.50 -11.85
CA ASP A 47 -13.69 -17.86 -12.27
C ASP A 47 -14.29 -18.92 -11.35
N HIS A 48 -14.28 -18.66 -10.04
CA HIS A 48 -14.87 -19.56 -9.06
C HIS A 48 -16.40 -19.56 -9.15
N ALA A 49 -17.02 -18.38 -9.23
CA ALA A 49 -18.47 -18.24 -9.36
C ALA A 49 -19.00 -18.89 -10.65
N ALA A 50 -18.31 -18.70 -11.78
CA ALA A 50 -18.70 -19.32 -13.05
C ALA A 50 -18.63 -20.85 -12.98
N ARG A 51 -17.57 -21.41 -12.40
CA ARG A 51 -17.44 -22.86 -12.21
C ARG A 51 -18.52 -23.42 -11.29
N ALA A 52 -18.91 -22.69 -10.23
CA ALA A 52 -19.95 -23.11 -9.30
C ALA A 52 -21.30 -23.34 -10.01
N VAL A 53 -21.63 -22.54 -11.03
CA VAL A 53 -22.87 -22.68 -11.83
C VAL A 53 -22.68 -23.46 -13.15
N ALA A 54 -21.57 -24.19 -13.27
CA ALA A 54 -21.18 -24.93 -14.48
C ALA A 54 -21.14 -24.07 -15.76
N MET A 55 -20.73 -22.81 -15.64
CA MET A 55 -20.53 -21.87 -16.75
C MET A 55 -19.05 -21.54 -16.94
N SER A 56 -18.71 -21.02 -18.13
CA SER A 56 -17.39 -20.44 -18.36
C SER A 56 -17.36 -18.95 -17.97
N PRO A 57 -16.23 -18.43 -17.48
CA PRO A 57 -16.07 -17.00 -17.18
C PRO A 57 -16.36 -16.12 -18.40
N THR A 58 -15.92 -16.57 -19.57
CA THR A 58 -16.20 -15.91 -20.86
C THR A 58 -17.70 -15.82 -21.15
N ALA A 59 -18.48 -16.87 -20.83
CA ALA A 59 -19.93 -16.83 -20.99
C ALA A 59 -20.61 -15.85 -20.02
N ALA A 60 -20.10 -15.74 -18.78
CA ALA A 60 -20.59 -14.77 -17.80
C ALA A 60 -20.35 -13.32 -18.25
N TYR A 61 -19.14 -13.00 -18.75
CA TYR A 61 -18.86 -11.68 -19.32
C TYR A 61 -19.70 -11.38 -20.57
N ARG A 62 -19.95 -12.37 -21.43
CA ARG A 62 -20.86 -12.21 -22.58
C ARG A 62 -22.29 -11.89 -22.13
N LEU A 63 -22.79 -12.54 -21.08
CA LEU A 63 -24.10 -12.25 -20.51
C LEU A 63 -24.15 -10.81 -19.97
N ARG A 64 -23.11 -10.40 -19.22
CA ARG A 64 -22.97 -9.03 -18.69
C ARG A 64 -22.96 -7.95 -19.78
N ALA A 65 -22.39 -8.25 -20.95
CA ALA A 65 -22.26 -7.31 -22.06
C ALA A 65 -23.55 -7.09 -22.87
N ARG A 66 -24.62 -7.85 -22.60
CA ARG A 66 -25.87 -7.69 -23.35
C ARG A 66 -26.59 -6.39 -23.00
N ALA A 67 -27.29 -5.84 -23.99
CA ALA A 67 -28.05 -4.60 -23.83
C ALA A 67 -29.25 -4.73 -22.88
N ASP A 68 -29.74 -5.95 -22.63
CA ASP A 68 -30.86 -6.28 -21.75
C ASP A 68 -30.42 -6.82 -20.37
N ALA A 69 -29.13 -6.71 -20.04
CA ALA A 69 -28.54 -7.22 -18.81
C ALA A 69 -28.36 -6.15 -17.71
N GLN A 70 -29.25 -5.16 -17.61
CA GLN A 70 -29.14 -4.07 -16.62
C GLN A 70 -29.15 -4.62 -15.20
N SER A 71 -30.16 -5.41 -14.84
CA SER A 71 -30.33 -5.95 -13.49
C SER A 71 -29.19 -6.89 -13.11
N PHE A 72 -28.76 -7.75 -14.02
CA PHE A 72 -27.59 -8.63 -13.82
C PHE A 72 -26.30 -7.84 -13.62
N ARG A 73 -26.07 -6.75 -14.36
CA ARG A 73 -24.91 -5.87 -14.14
C ARG A 73 -24.94 -5.21 -12.77
N ALA A 74 -26.08 -4.66 -12.37
CA ALA A 74 -26.23 -4.02 -11.05
C ALA A 74 -25.99 -5.03 -9.92
N ALA A 75 -26.58 -6.23 -10.02
CA ALA A 75 -26.38 -7.30 -9.06
C ALA A 75 -24.91 -7.76 -9.00
N TRP A 76 -24.24 -7.84 -10.15
CA TRP A 76 -22.81 -8.17 -10.23
C TRP A 76 -21.95 -7.14 -9.51
N ASP A 77 -22.19 -5.86 -9.76
CA ASP A 77 -21.41 -4.78 -9.16
C ASP A 77 -21.61 -4.76 -7.63
N HIS A 78 -22.85 -4.91 -7.15
CA HIS A 78 -23.13 -5.05 -5.71
C HIS A 78 -22.55 -6.32 -5.08
N ALA A 79 -22.54 -7.45 -5.80
CA ALA A 79 -21.89 -8.67 -5.32
C ALA A 79 -20.38 -8.45 -5.11
N LEU A 80 -19.71 -7.73 -6.02
CA LEU A 80 -18.29 -7.39 -5.86
C LEU A 80 -18.07 -6.43 -4.68
N GLU A 81 -18.91 -5.40 -4.52
CA GLU A 81 -18.84 -4.49 -3.36
C GLU A 81 -19.02 -5.24 -2.03
N TYR A 82 -19.96 -6.20 -1.99
CA TYR A 82 -20.19 -7.05 -0.84
C TYR A 82 -18.97 -7.95 -0.55
N ALA A 83 -18.39 -8.58 -1.58
CA ALA A 83 -17.19 -9.40 -1.44
C ALA A 83 -15.99 -8.58 -0.91
N VAL A 84 -15.82 -7.34 -1.36
CA VAL A 84 -14.79 -6.42 -0.85
C VAL A 84 -15.03 -6.09 0.62
N SER A 85 -16.27 -5.85 1.03
CA SER A 85 -16.64 -5.60 2.42
C SER A 85 -16.29 -6.80 3.31
N ARG A 86 -16.65 -8.01 2.87
CA ARG A 86 -16.28 -9.26 3.56
C ARG A 86 -14.77 -9.48 3.64
N LEU A 87 -14.04 -9.17 2.57
CA LEU A 87 -12.58 -9.21 2.56
C LEU A 87 -12.01 -8.23 3.59
N SER A 88 -12.58 -7.03 3.70
CA SER A 88 -12.17 -6.01 4.67
C SER A 88 -12.28 -6.53 6.11
N ASP A 89 -13.42 -7.14 6.44
CA ASP A 89 -13.64 -7.73 7.77
C ASP A 89 -12.66 -8.87 8.07
N ALA A 90 -12.44 -9.76 7.08
CA ALA A 90 -11.49 -10.86 7.22
C ALA A 90 -10.05 -10.35 7.38
N VAL A 91 -9.68 -9.28 6.66
CA VAL A 91 -8.36 -8.64 6.76
C VAL A 91 -8.15 -8.03 8.14
N ILE A 92 -9.14 -7.34 8.70
CA ILE A 92 -9.09 -6.79 10.06
C ILE A 92 -8.96 -7.89 11.09
N SER A 93 -9.79 -8.94 10.97
CA SER A 93 -9.72 -10.11 11.84
C SER A 93 -8.32 -10.73 11.82
N ARG A 94 -7.71 -10.91 10.63
CA ARG A 94 -6.35 -11.45 10.50
C ARG A 94 -5.29 -10.51 11.08
N ALA A 95 -5.44 -9.19 10.93
CA ALA A 95 -4.52 -8.22 11.50
C ALA A 95 -4.56 -8.23 13.04
N ILE A 96 -5.75 -8.39 13.64
CA ILE A 96 -5.93 -8.44 15.10
C ILE A 96 -5.48 -9.78 15.68
N HIS A 97 -5.89 -10.90 15.07
CA HIS A 97 -5.68 -12.23 15.64
C HIS A 97 -4.43 -12.95 15.14
N GLY A 98 -3.83 -12.47 14.06
CA GLY A 98 -2.75 -13.14 13.34
C GLY A 98 -3.26 -14.32 12.50
N VAL A 99 -2.35 -14.94 11.76
CA VAL A 99 -2.61 -16.15 10.96
C VAL A 99 -1.85 -17.32 11.57
N ALA A 100 -2.57 -18.40 11.86
CA ALA A 100 -2.02 -19.68 12.28
C ALA A 100 -1.16 -20.29 11.17
N ARG A 101 0.10 -20.57 11.45
CA ARG A 101 0.97 -21.37 10.57
C ARG A 101 1.40 -22.65 11.28
N PRO A 102 1.10 -23.84 10.71
CA PRO A 102 1.59 -25.08 11.27
C PRO A 102 3.11 -25.14 11.20
N VAL A 103 3.74 -25.62 12.26
CA VAL A 103 5.18 -25.87 12.32
C VAL A 103 5.40 -27.37 12.12
N PHE A 104 6.13 -27.73 11.06
CA PHE A 104 6.47 -29.11 10.75
C PHE A 104 7.92 -29.40 11.11
N PHE A 105 8.17 -30.59 11.66
CA PHE A 105 9.50 -31.13 11.86
C PHE A 105 9.48 -32.61 11.48
N GLN A 106 10.42 -33.02 10.61
CA GLN A 106 10.50 -34.39 10.08
C GLN A 106 9.19 -34.91 9.45
N GLY A 107 8.38 -34.03 8.85
CA GLY A 107 7.11 -34.39 8.21
C GLY A 107 5.91 -34.50 9.15
N GLU A 108 6.13 -34.40 10.47
CA GLU A 108 5.05 -34.34 11.46
C GLU A 108 4.78 -32.89 11.89
N GLN A 109 3.51 -32.55 12.09
CA GLN A 109 3.13 -31.25 12.62
C GLN A 109 3.40 -31.24 14.13
N ILE A 110 4.42 -30.50 14.54
CA ILE A 110 4.87 -30.41 15.94
C ILE A 110 4.23 -29.25 16.71
N GLY A 111 3.51 -28.36 16.04
CA GLY A 111 2.82 -27.26 16.68
C GLY A 111 2.24 -26.23 15.73
N GLU A 112 1.86 -25.09 16.28
CA GLU A 112 1.29 -23.95 15.56
C GLU A 112 1.98 -22.66 16.03
N ARG A 113 2.41 -21.84 15.07
CA ARG A 113 2.92 -20.48 15.34
C ARG A 113 2.00 -19.46 14.71
N ARG A 114 1.57 -18.47 15.49
CA ARG A 114 0.80 -17.33 14.98
C ARG A 114 1.74 -16.27 14.43
N TYR A 115 1.46 -15.84 13.20
CA TYR A 115 2.16 -14.76 12.53
C TYR A 115 1.25 -13.53 12.44
N TYR A 116 1.75 -12.38 12.90
CA TYR A 116 1.05 -11.10 12.79
C TYR A 116 1.69 -10.32 11.65
N ASP A 117 0.88 -9.94 10.65
CA ASP A 117 1.37 -9.14 9.54
C ASP A 117 1.28 -7.65 9.91
N GLU A 118 2.40 -7.11 10.39
CA GLU A 118 2.51 -5.70 10.79
C GLU A 118 2.28 -4.75 9.60
N ARG A 119 2.62 -5.17 8.37
CA ARG A 119 2.38 -4.37 7.17
C ARG A 119 0.90 -4.30 6.86
N LEU A 120 0.19 -5.42 7.02
CA LEU A 120 -1.26 -5.46 6.89
C LEU A 120 -1.93 -4.56 7.95
N ALA A 121 -1.50 -4.63 9.20
CA ALA A 121 -2.02 -3.79 10.28
C ALA A 121 -1.81 -2.29 9.99
N MET A 122 -0.59 -1.91 9.60
CA MET A 122 -0.25 -0.53 9.26
C MET A 122 -1.01 -0.03 8.03
N PHE A 123 -1.22 -0.90 7.02
CA PHE A 123 -2.05 -0.57 5.86
C PHE A 123 -3.50 -0.27 6.25
N ILE A 124 -4.12 -1.13 7.07
CA ILE A 124 -5.49 -0.91 7.55
C ILE A 124 -5.61 0.40 8.34
N LEU A 125 -4.67 0.65 9.27
CA LEU A 125 -4.67 1.87 10.08
C LEU A 125 -4.51 3.13 9.23
N ARG A 126 -3.61 3.11 8.23
CA ARG A 126 -3.42 4.21 7.28
C ARG A 126 -4.68 4.54 6.48
N THR A 127 -5.43 3.53 6.09
CA THR A 127 -6.62 3.72 5.24
C THR A 127 -7.86 4.09 6.04
N ARG A 128 -8.08 3.48 7.22
CA ARG A 128 -9.30 3.70 8.02
C ARG A 128 -9.19 4.80 9.08
N ASP A 129 -7.99 5.07 9.58
CA ASP A 129 -7.70 6.15 10.53
C ASP A 129 -6.55 7.01 9.99
N SER A 130 -6.75 7.51 8.77
CA SER A 130 -5.78 8.32 8.03
C SER A 130 -5.44 9.62 8.76
N MET A 131 -6.37 10.15 9.56
CA MET A 131 -6.14 11.32 10.38
C MET A 131 -5.13 11.07 11.51
N ARG A 132 -4.95 9.83 12.00
CA ARG A 132 -3.94 9.50 13.03
C ARG A 132 -2.75 8.71 12.54
N TYR A 133 -2.87 8.01 11.42
CA TYR A 133 -1.83 7.11 10.91
C TYR A 133 -1.50 7.32 9.42
N GLY A 134 -2.15 8.28 8.76
CA GLY A 134 -2.00 8.53 7.33
C GLY A 134 -0.62 9.02 6.92
N ARG A 135 -0.37 9.03 5.61
CA ARG A 135 0.93 9.36 5.02
C ARG A 135 1.41 10.79 5.33
N TRP A 136 0.50 11.70 5.66
CA TRP A 136 0.86 13.07 6.06
C TRP A 136 1.80 13.10 7.27
N ILE A 137 1.76 12.08 8.15
CA ILE A 137 2.71 11.91 9.27
C ILE A 137 4.14 11.69 8.80
N ASP A 138 4.32 10.94 7.71
CA ASP A 138 5.65 10.68 7.12
C ASP A 138 6.25 11.98 6.57
N GLN A 139 5.41 12.94 6.19
CA GLN A 139 5.81 14.27 5.70
C GLN A 139 6.03 15.27 6.84
N MET A 140 5.76 14.89 8.08
CA MET A 140 5.97 15.79 9.21
C MET A 140 7.40 15.63 9.72
N ALA A 141 8.22 16.65 9.48
CA ALA A 141 9.39 16.87 10.29
C ALA A 141 8.91 17.25 11.69
N ALA A 142 8.84 16.27 12.59
CA ALA A 142 8.71 16.59 14.01
C ALA A 142 10.02 17.26 14.45
N THR A 143 10.09 18.59 14.34
CA THR A 143 11.15 19.40 14.95
C THR A 143 10.97 19.30 16.46
N ARG A 144 11.41 18.17 17.03
CA ARG A 144 11.60 18.04 18.46
C ARG A 144 12.78 18.94 18.77
N HIS A 145 12.53 20.04 19.48
CA HIS A 145 13.64 20.78 20.09
C HIS A 145 14.47 19.75 20.89
N PRO A 146 15.76 19.58 20.62
CA PRO A 146 16.56 18.48 21.18
C PRO A 146 16.53 18.49 22.71
N GLU A 147 16.45 19.69 23.30
CA GLU A 147 16.36 19.89 24.75
C GLU A 147 14.92 19.83 25.32
N ALA A 148 13.87 19.65 24.51
CA ALA A 148 12.50 19.67 25.04
C ALA A 148 12.20 18.52 26.02
N PRO A 149 12.61 17.26 25.77
CA PRO A 149 12.46 16.19 26.76
C PRO A 149 13.22 16.43 28.08
N PRO A 150 14.52 16.79 28.09
CA PRO A 150 15.24 17.02 29.35
C PRO A 150 14.74 18.26 30.11
N LEU A 151 14.38 19.35 29.41
CA LEU A 151 13.83 20.55 30.05
C LEU A 151 12.44 20.30 30.64
N GLY A 152 11.60 19.51 29.96
CA GLY A 152 10.29 19.09 30.46
C GLY A 152 10.39 18.25 31.73
N LEU A 153 11.35 17.32 31.77
CA LEU A 153 11.62 16.49 32.95
C LEU A 153 12.15 17.34 34.12
N ALA A 154 13.14 18.20 33.87
CA ALA A 154 13.72 19.07 34.90
C ALA A 154 12.64 19.93 35.58
N ARG A 155 11.73 20.52 34.79
CA ARG A 155 10.61 21.33 35.31
C ARG A 155 9.63 20.52 36.17
N ALA A 156 9.36 19.26 35.78
CA ALA A 156 8.49 18.37 36.54
C ALA A 156 9.14 17.96 37.87
N VAL A 157 10.45 17.69 37.87
CA VAL A 157 11.22 17.36 39.09
C VAL A 157 11.27 18.54 40.05
N HIS A 158 11.53 19.75 39.55
CA HIS A 158 11.51 20.96 40.39
C HIS A 158 10.15 21.17 41.05
N ARG A 159 9.06 20.96 40.32
CA ARG A 159 7.71 21.04 40.89
C ARG A 159 7.46 19.99 41.97
N LEU A 160 7.86 18.74 41.73
CA LEU A 160 7.70 17.67 42.72
C LEU A 160 8.43 18.02 44.02
N ALA A 161 9.61 18.63 43.92
CA ALA A 161 10.34 19.15 45.07
C ALA A 161 9.54 20.27 45.77
N ASP A 162 9.07 21.28 45.02
CA ASP A 162 8.29 22.40 45.58
C ASP A 162 7.01 21.93 46.30
N ASP A 163 6.29 20.97 45.73
CA ASP A 163 5.11 20.36 46.35
C ASP A 163 5.48 19.62 47.65
N ALA A 164 6.58 18.87 47.66
CA ALA A 164 7.07 18.16 48.84
C ALA A 164 7.50 19.11 49.96
N TRP A 165 8.15 20.23 49.61
CA TRP A 165 8.51 21.28 50.56
C TRP A 165 7.28 22.00 51.13
N ALA A 166 6.28 22.28 50.28
CA ALA A 166 5.02 22.89 50.71
C ALA A 166 4.29 21.97 51.71
N ASP A 167 4.20 20.68 51.42
CA ASP A 167 3.61 19.69 52.33
C ASP A 167 4.35 19.61 53.67
N ALA A 168 5.69 19.57 53.63
CA ALA A 168 6.54 19.46 54.82
C ALA A 168 6.46 20.70 55.73
N LEU A 169 6.24 21.88 55.15
CA LEU A 169 6.14 23.16 55.86
C LEU A 169 4.69 23.57 56.16
N GLY A 170 3.70 22.76 55.77
CA GLY A 170 2.27 23.04 55.96
C GLY A 170 1.74 24.20 55.10
N GLY A 171 2.43 24.54 54.01
CA GLY A 171 2.05 25.58 53.06
C GLY A 171 1.17 25.05 51.92
N PRO A 172 0.43 25.94 51.22
CA PRO A 172 -0.35 25.53 50.05
C PRO A 172 0.57 25.16 48.88
N ARG A 173 0.28 24.03 48.21
CA ARG A 173 0.99 23.63 46.99
C ARG A 173 0.76 24.67 45.86
N PRO A 174 1.79 25.02 45.07
CA PRO A 174 1.65 25.98 43.98
C PRO A 174 0.83 25.43 42.80
N CYS A 175 -0.31 26.04 42.46
CA CYS A 175 -1.20 25.62 41.36
C CYS A 175 -0.79 26.09 39.95
N THR A 176 0.51 26.20 39.64
CA THR A 176 0.97 26.58 38.29
C THR A 176 0.84 25.39 37.32
N GLN A 177 0.19 25.56 36.16
CA GLN A 177 0.16 24.47 35.18
C GLN A 177 1.58 24.21 34.63
N ILE A 178 1.99 22.95 34.57
CA ILE A 178 3.19 22.57 33.82
C ILE A 178 2.88 22.75 32.34
N VAL A 179 3.32 23.88 31.77
CA VAL A 179 3.32 24.06 30.32
C VAL A 179 4.52 23.28 29.78
N PHE A 180 4.24 22.10 29.23
CA PHE A 180 5.20 21.43 28.38
C PHE A 180 5.28 22.20 27.06
N PRO A 181 6.48 22.49 26.53
CA PRO A 181 6.56 22.95 25.15
C PRO A 181 5.90 21.88 24.28
N ARG A 182 4.79 22.21 23.63
CA ARG A 182 4.15 21.28 22.68
C ARG A 182 5.23 20.92 21.66
N THR A 183 5.36 19.64 21.33
CA THR A 183 5.96 19.26 20.04
C THR A 183 5.23 20.08 18.99
N ARG A 184 5.92 21.04 18.39
CA ARG A 184 5.32 21.83 17.34
C ARG A 184 5.37 20.97 16.09
N ILE A 185 4.19 20.52 15.69
CA ILE A 185 4.01 19.77 14.47
C ILE A 185 3.83 20.82 13.37
N GLU A 186 4.93 21.34 12.83
CA GLU A 186 4.91 22.24 11.68
C GLU A 186 4.95 21.42 10.39
N LYS A 187 4.23 21.88 9.36
CA LYS A 187 4.52 21.43 7.99
C LYS A 187 5.94 21.91 7.65
N PRO A 188 6.73 21.14 6.87
CA PRO A 188 7.97 21.66 6.31
C PRO A 188 7.67 22.98 5.59
N ASP A 189 8.56 23.95 5.74
CA ASP A 189 8.47 25.21 5.01
C ASP A 189 8.55 24.88 3.50
N PRO A 190 7.50 25.17 2.71
CA PRO A 190 7.49 24.84 1.28
C PRO A 190 8.67 25.47 0.53
N ASP A 191 9.13 26.64 0.96
CA ASP A 191 10.26 27.33 0.34
C ASP A 191 11.58 26.63 0.69
N ALA A 192 11.67 25.99 1.86
CA ALA A 192 12.82 25.19 2.27
C ALA A 192 12.85 23.81 1.58
N GLU A 193 11.69 23.21 1.31
CA GLU A 193 11.56 21.98 0.54
C GLU A 193 11.92 22.21 -0.94
N GLU A 194 11.46 23.31 -1.53
CA GLU A 194 11.84 23.73 -2.89
C GLU A 194 13.33 24.06 -2.98
N ALA A 195 13.89 24.77 -2.00
CA ALA A 195 15.33 25.04 -1.93
C ALA A 195 16.18 23.75 -1.80
N ALA A 196 15.71 22.76 -1.03
CA ALA A 196 16.39 21.47 -0.91
C ALA A 196 16.37 20.65 -2.21
N LEU A 197 15.23 20.66 -2.92
CA LEU A 197 15.10 20.01 -4.24
C LEU A 197 15.97 20.69 -5.29
N LEU A 198 16.05 22.03 -5.28
CA LEU A 198 16.95 22.79 -6.16
C LEU A 198 18.42 22.51 -5.85
N ALA A 199 18.78 22.40 -4.58
CA ALA A 199 20.15 22.04 -4.18
C ALA A 199 20.53 20.62 -4.62
N GLU A 200 19.61 19.64 -4.45
CA GLU A 200 19.81 18.27 -4.93
C GLU A 200 19.95 18.24 -6.47
N HIS A 201 19.15 19.03 -7.18
CA HIS A 201 19.24 19.18 -8.64
C HIS A 201 20.56 19.81 -9.09
N ASP A 202 21.03 20.85 -8.41
CA ASP A 202 22.32 21.50 -8.68
C ASP A 202 23.50 20.55 -8.46
N ASP A 203 23.43 19.71 -7.42
CA ASP A 203 24.45 18.70 -7.13
C ASP A 203 24.46 17.57 -8.17
N ASP A 204 23.29 17.17 -8.67
CA ASP A 204 23.17 16.21 -9.78
C ASP A 204 23.70 16.77 -11.10
N ILE A 205 23.41 18.04 -11.42
CA ILE A 205 23.97 18.71 -12.61
C ILE A 205 25.50 18.73 -12.54
N LYS A 206 26.08 19.13 -11.41
CA LYS A 206 27.54 19.14 -11.22
C LYS A 206 28.13 17.74 -11.33
N ARG A 207 27.47 16.73 -10.78
CA ARG A 207 27.89 15.34 -10.89
C ARG A 207 27.88 14.88 -12.35
N MET A 208 26.84 15.20 -13.12
CA MET A 208 26.75 14.86 -14.54
C MET A 208 27.82 15.58 -15.37
N GLN A 209 28.07 16.86 -15.10
CA GLN A 209 29.12 17.64 -15.76
C GLN A 209 30.52 17.06 -15.47
N ASN A 210 30.81 16.70 -14.22
CA ASN A 210 32.07 16.05 -13.86
C ASN A 210 32.23 14.70 -14.54
N LEU A 211 31.18 13.87 -14.59
CA LEU A 211 31.21 12.59 -15.29
C LEU A 211 31.43 12.74 -16.81
N MET A 212 30.85 13.78 -17.41
CA MET A 212 31.02 14.10 -18.83
C MET A 212 32.46 14.56 -19.12
N TRP A 213 33.00 15.46 -18.29
CA TRP A 213 34.39 15.91 -18.37
C TRP A 213 35.37 14.73 -18.24
N GLU A 214 35.17 13.86 -17.25
CA GLU A 214 36.00 12.65 -17.08
C GLU A 214 35.88 11.68 -18.26
N ALA A 215 34.74 11.63 -18.94
CA ALA A 215 34.55 10.78 -20.12
C ALA A 215 35.29 11.34 -21.35
N GLU A 216 35.27 12.68 -21.54
CA GLU A 216 36.03 13.37 -22.57
C GLU A 216 37.54 13.17 -22.36
N GLU A 217 38.05 13.38 -21.15
CA GLU A 217 39.47 13.15 -20.85
C GLU A 217 39.91 11.69 -21.11
N ARG A 218 39.03 10.72 -20.81
CA ARG A 218 39.31 9.30 -21.11
C ARG A 218 39.30 9.02 -22.62
N ALA A 219 38.45 9.68 -23.39
CA ALA A 219 38.41 9.56 -24.84
C ALA A 219 39.65 10.16 -25.49
N ASP A 220 40.05 11.37 -25.06
CA ASP A 220 41.26 12.04 -25.54
C ASP A 220 42.52 11.23 -25.20
N ALA A 221 42.62 10.71 -23.98
CA ALA A 221 43.73 9.85 -23.57
C ALA A 221 43.78 8.54 -24.38
N ALA A 222 42.61 7.96 -24.70
CA ALA A 222 42.52 6.77 -25.55
C ALA A 222 42.93 7.08 -27.00
N GLU A 223 42.51 8.23 -27.54
CA GLU A 223 42.89 8.69 -28.88
C GLU A 223 44.40 8.96 -28.96
N GLU A 224 44.98 9.63 -27.96
CA GLU A 224 46.42 9.83 -27.86
C GLU A 224 47.20 8.51 -27.73
N ALA A 225 46.68 7.54 -26.98
CA ALA A 225 47.28 6.22 -26.86
C ALA A 225 47.24 5.47 -28.20
N LEU A 226 46.12 5.56 -28.93
CA LEU A 226 45.96 5.01 -30.28
C LEU A 226 46.90 5.70 -31.28
N ALA A 227 47.05 7.03 -31.19
CA ALA A 227 47.97 7.80 -32.01
C ALA A 227 49.44 7.45 -31.70
N ARG A 228 49.78 7.25 -30.42
CA ARG A 228 51.10 6.76 -30.01
C ARG A 228 51.38 5.34 -30.53
N ALA A 229 50.41 4.44 -30.44
CA ALA A 229 50.53 3.08 -30.99
C ALA A 229 50.70 3.10 -32.52
N ARG A 230 49.92 3.91 -33.24
CA ARG A 230 50.06 4.10 -34.71
C ARG A 230 51.42 4.66 -35.11
N ARG A 231 52.02 5.55 -34.30
CA ARG A 231 53.39 6.06 -34.53
C ARG A 231 54.45 4.99 -34.28
N ALA A 232 54.22 4.07 -33.34
CA ALA A 232 55.14 2.97 -33.06
C ALA A 232 55.07 1.86 -34.13
N ASP A 233 53.91 1.65 -34.76
CA ASP A 233 53.69 0.65 -35.83
C ASP A 233 54.04 1.17 -37.25
N ALA A 234 54.51 2.42 -37.38
CA ALA A 234 54.94 2.95 -38.67
C ALA A 234 56.22 2.22 -39.14
N PRO A 235 56.20 1.51 -40.29
CA PRO A 235 57.38 0.79 -40.75
C PRO A 235 58.50 1.78 -41.08
N ALA A 236 59.71 1.50 -40.59
CA ALA A 236 60.91 2.20 -41.00
C ALA A 236 60.98 2.17 -42.53
N LYS A 237 60.73 3.31 -43.18
CA LYS A 237 60.90 3.43 -44.63
C LYS A 237 62.34 3.05 -44.92
N GLY A 238 62.49 1.92 -45.60
CA GLY A 238 63.76 1.43 -46.11
C GLY A 238 64.45 2.53 -46.90
N GLU A 239 65.61 2.91 -46.41
CA GLU A 239 66.59 3.66 -47.16
C GLU A 239 67.16 2.67 -48.18
N GLY A 240 66.71 2.83 -49.43
CA GLY A 240 66.96 1.94 -50.54
C GLY A 240 66.95 2.70 -51.86
N ASP A 241 68.09 3.32 -52.11
CA ASP A 241 68.77 3.47 -53.41
C ASP A 241 68.34 4.59 -54.39
N GLY A 242 69.37 5.25 -54.92
CA GLY A 242 69.24 6.38 -55.84
C GLY A 242 70.58 7.03 -56.21
N ALA A 243 71.47 6.24 -56.84
CA ALA A 243 72.52 6.60 -57.82
C ALA A 243 73.60 7.63 -57.46
#